data_AF-A0A833G4C5-F1
#
_entry.id   AF-A0A833G4C5-F1
#
_cell.length_a   1.000
_cell.length_b   1.000
_cell.length_c   1.000
_cell.angle_alpha   90.00
_cell.angle_beta   90.00
_cell.angle_gamma   90.00
#
_symmetry.space_group_name_H-M   'P 1'
#
loop_
_entity.id
_entity.type
_entity.pdbx_description
1 polymer ?
#
loop_
_entity_poly.entity_id
_entity_poly.type
_entity_poly.pdbx_seq_one_letter_code
_entity_poly.pdbx_strand_id
1 'polypeptide(L)'
;MSTELRPQPRPGVMDIAAYVPGKSHAPAGVARVHKLSSNENPLGPSPRAVEAAKAVADKLALYPDGPATRLREAIAAVHGLNPANIMAFNGSDEAIALIARTYVGEGDEGIYCEHGFLAYPIYIRAVGATPVIAREKDERADVDAILAAVTDRTRIVFLANPNNPTGTYL
;
A
#
# COMPACT_ATOMS: atom_id res chain seq x y z
N MET A 1 -23.86 13.37 33.20
CA MET A 1 -24.20 12.20 32.36
C MET A 1 -23.42 12.36 31.07
N SER A 2 -22.50 11.44 30.79
CA SER A 2 -21.58 11.52 29.65
C SER A 2 -22.37 11.55 28.34
N THR A 3 -22.13 12.58 27.53
CA THR A 3 -22.75 12.82 26.22
C THR A 3 -22.27 11.85 25.13
N GLU A 4 -21.44 10.86 25.45
CA GLU A 4 -20.87 9.95 24.46
C GLU A 4 -21.31 8.50 24.67
N LEU A 5 -22.53 8.19 24.22
CA LEU A 5 -23.01 6.82 24.04
C LEU A 5 -22.74 6.29 22.61
N ARG A 6 -22.03 7.05 21.78
CA ARG A 6 -21.75 6.67 20.39
C ARG A 6 -20.28 6.24 20.26
N PRO A 7 -19.98 5.16 19.52
CA PRO A 7 -18.61 4.84 19.17
C PRO A 7 -17.93 6.03 18.49
N GLN A 8 -16.77 6.43 19.00
CA GLN A 8 -15.94 7.47 18.40
C GLN A 8 -14.86 6.83 17.52
N PRO A 9 -14.64 7.32 16.28
CA PRO A 9 -13.51 6.90 15.48
C PRO A 9 -12.20 7.36 16.13
N ARG A 10 -11.07 6.74 15.76
CA ARG A 10 -9.75 7.23 16.16
C ARG A 10 -9.56 8.67 15.66
N PRO A 11 -9.01 9.60 16.46
CA PRO A 11 -8.90 11.02 16.10
C PRO A 11 -8.26 11.25 14.72
N GLY A 12 -7.15 10.56 14.43
CA GLY A 12 -6.43 10.71 13.17
C GLY A 12 -7.21 10.29 11.92
N VAL A 13 -8.32 9.56 12.05
CA VAL A 13 -9.21 9.25 10.91
C VAL A 13 -9.88 10.52 10.36
N MET A 14 -10.17 11.49 11.24
CA MET A 14 -10.80 12.75 10.84
C MET A 14 -9.86 13.67 10.05
N ASP A 15 -8.54 13.43 10.13
CA ASP A 15 -7.51 14.18 9.42
C ASP A 15 -7.14 13.58 8.06
N ILE A 16 -7.80 12.48 7.67
CA ILE A 16 -7.57 11.80 6.38
C ILE A 16 -8.48 12.42 5.33
N ALA A 17 -7.89 13.10 4.35
CA ALA A 17 -8.59 13.46 3.13
C ALA A 17 -9.02 12.19 2.38
N ALA A 18 -10.24 12.18 1.84
CA ALA A 18 -10.72 11.08 1.03
C ALA A 18 -9.78 10.85 -0.17
N TYR A 19 -9.36 9.60 -0.38
CA TYR A 19 -8.51 9.24 -1.50
C TYR A 19 -9.25 9.48 -2.83
N VAL A 20 -8.61 10.22 -3.74
CA VAL A 20 -9.15 10.50 -5.08
C VAL A 20 -8.47 9.57 -6.08
N PRO A 21 -9.18 8.54 -6.60
CA PRO A 21 -8.61 7.64 -7.59
C PRO A 21 -8.42 8.34 -8.93
N GLY A 22 -7.52 7.79 -9.77
CA GLY A 22 -7.33 8.25 -11.14
C GLY A 22 -8.63 8.19 -11.95
N LYS A 23 -8.91 9.25 -12.72
CA LYS A 23 -10.11 9.32 -13.58
C LYS A 23 -10.14 8.15 -14.56
N SER A 24 -11.28 7.45 -14.62
CA SER A 24 -11.48 6.29 -15.51
C SER A 24 -12.39 6.58 -16.71
N HIS A 25 -13.00 7.77 -16.78
CA HIS A 25 -13.91 8.18 -17.84
C HIS A 25 -13.60 9.58 -18.35
N ALA A 26 -13.92 9.84 -19.61
CA ALA A 26 -13.84 11.16 -20.23
C ALA A 26 -15.24 11.78 -20.37
N PRO A 27 -15.34 13.11 -20.56
CA PRO A 27 -16.61 13.78 -20.85
C PRO A 27 -17.32 13.18 -22.08
N ALA A 28 -18.64 13.38 -22.15
CA ALA A 28 -19.45 12.93 -23.28
C ALA A 28 -18.90 13.47 -24.61
N GLY A 29 -18.89 12.63 -25.65
CA GLY A 29 -18.38 12.97 -26.98
C GLY A 29 -16.93 12.54 -27.26
N VAL A 30 -16.20 12.02 -26.27
CA VAL A 30 -14.87 11.44 -26.50
C VAL A 30 -15.00 10.02 -27.07
N ALA A 31 -14.52 9.83 -28.29
CA ALA A 31 -14.66 8.56 -29.01
C ALA A 31 -13.82 7.40 -28.42
N ARG A 32 -12.66 7.70 -27.82
CA ARG A 32 -11.78 6.69 -27.22
C ARG A 32 -10.99 7.27 -26.05
N VAL A 33 -10.94 6.54 -24.94
CA VAL A 33 -10.18 6.90 -23.74
C VAL A 33 -9.01 5.93 -23.58
N HIS A 34 -7.80 6.45 -23.41
CA HIS A 34 -6.63 5.68 -23.03
C HIS A 34 -6.29 5.99 -21.57
N LYS A 35 -6.45 5.00 -20.68
CA LYS A 35 -6.17 5.17 -19.25
C LYS A 35 -4.68 4.91 -18.99
N LEU A 36 -3.95 5.96 -18.63
CA LEU A 36 -2.51 5.94 -18.34
C LEU A 36 -2.19 6.50 -16.94
N SER A 37 -3.17 6.49 -16.03
CA SER A 37 -3.15 7.22 -14.75
C SER A 37 -3.14 6.31 -13.51
N SER A 38 -2.97 5.00 -13.67
CA SER A 38 -3.08 4.03 -12.57
C SER A 38 -2.06 2.89 -12.61
N ASN A 39 -0.99 3.04 -13.41
CA ASN A 39 0.07 2.03 -13.55
C ASN A 39 -0.44 0.62 -13.92
N GLU A 40 -1.60 0.53 -14.57
CA GLU A 40 -2.17 -0.74 -15.04
C GLU A 40 -1.34 -1.30 -16.20
N ASN A 41 -1.17 -2.62 -16.24
CA ASN A 41 -0.44 -3.29 -17.30
C ASN A 41 -1.29 -3.37 -18.59
N PRO A 42 -0.91 -2.69 -19.69
CA PRO A 42 -1.69 -2.71 -20.93
C PRO A 42 -1.57 -4.03 -21.70
N LEU A 43 -0.61 -4.90 -21.37
CA LEU A 43 -0.39 -6.17 -22.05
C LEU A 43 -1.37 -7.27 -21.60
N GLY A 44 -2.05 -7.06 -20.47
CA GLY A 44 -2.90 -8.07 -19.85
C GLY A 44 -2.12 -9.15 -19.11
N PRO A 45 -2.83 -10.09 -18.46
CA PRO A 45 -2.22 -11.20 -17.72
C PRO A 45 -1.73 -12.30 -18.68
N SER A 46 -0.88 -13.19 -18.16
CA SER A 46 -0.50 -14.41 -18.87
C SER A 46 -1.73 -15.25 -19.24
N PRO A 47 -1.81 -15.84 -20.46
CA PRO A 47 -2.88 -16.77 -20.81
C PRO A 47 -3.00 -17.95 -19.84
N ARG A 48 -1.88 -18.43 -19.27
CA ARG A 48 -1.87 -19.51 -18.26
C ARG A 48 -2.55 -19.08 -16.96
N ALA A 49 -2.40 -17.82 -16.57
CA ALA A 49 -3.06 -17.27 -15.39
C ALA A 49 -4.58 -17.14 -15.62
N VAL A 50 -4.99 -16.74 -16.82
CA VAL A 50 -6.41 -16.67 -17.21
C VAL A 50 -7.06 -18.06 -17.14
N GLU A 51 -6.43 -19.08 -17.70
CA GLU A 51 -6.96 -20.45 -17.63
C GLU A 51 -7.01 -20.99 -16.20
N ALA A 52 -6.00 -20.70 -15.37
CA ALA A 52 -6.03 -21.06 -13.95
C ALA A 52 -7.18 -20.37 -13.19
N ALA A 53 -7.44 -19.09 -13.47
CA ALA A 53 -8.54 -18.35 -12.87
C ALA A 53 -9.91 -18.91 -13.29
N LYS A 54 -10.08 -19.28 -14.57
CA LYS A 54 -11.31 -19.94 -15.04
C LYS A 54 -11.53 -21.29 -14.38
N ALA A 55 -10.48 -22.09 -14.22
CA ALA A 55 -10.56 -23.43 -13.64
C ALA A 55 -10.99 -23.45 -12.16
N VAL A 56 -10.94 -22.31 -11.46
CA VAL A 56 -11.42 -22.20 -10.06
C VAL A 56 -12.81 -21.55 -9.94
N ALA A 57 -13.41 -21.11 -11.05
CA ALA A 57 -14.69 -20.39 -11.04
C ALA A 57 -15.82 -21.20 -10.37
N ASP A 58 -15.89 -22.51 -10.63
CA ASP A 58 -16.92 -23.39 -10.05
C ASP A 58 -16.73 -23.65 -8.54
N LYS A 59 -15.62 -23.19 -7.95
CA LYS A 59 -15.27 -23.41 -6.54
C LYS A 59 -15.34 -22.13 -5.70
N LEU A 60 -15.83 -21.02 -6.25
CA LEU A 60 -15.88 -19.72 -5.57
C LEU A 60 -16.78 -19.70 -4.31
N ALA A 61 -17.66 -20.70 -4.14
CA ALA A 61 -18.46 -20.87 -2.91
C ALA A 61 -17.64 -21.40 -1.72
N LEU A 62 -16.41 -21.85 -1.94
CA LEU A 62 -15.54 -22.41 -0.91
C LEU A 62 -14.55 -21.35 -0.42
N TYR A 63 -14.18 -21.42 0.85
CA TYR A 63 -13.08 -20.62 1.38
C TYR A 63 -11.76 -20.99 0.68
N PRO A 64 -10.86 -20.02 0.45
CA PRO A 64 -9.52 -20.29 -0.05
C PRO A 64 -8.67 -20.96 1.04
N ASP A 65 -7.50 -21.46 0.64
CA ASP A 65 -6.44 -21.84 1.57
C ASP A 65 -5.94 -20.60 2.32
N GLY A 66 -6.33 -20.46 3.60
CA GLY A 66 -6.07 -19.25 4.40
C GLY A 66 -4.58 -18.85 4.45
N PRO A 67 -3.65 -19.78 4.71
CA PRO A 67 -2.20 -19.51 4.67
C PRO A 67 -1.62 -19.27 3.26
N ALA A 68 -2.40 -19.45 2.18
CA ALA A 68 -1.94 -19.38 0.80
C ALA A 68 -0.71 -20.28 0.53
N THR A 69 -0.69 -21.49 1.10
CA THR A 69 0.45 -22.43 1.15
C THR A 69 1.08 -22.64 -0.22
N ARG A 70 0.27 -23.04 -1.22
CA ARG A 70 0.74 -23.31 -2.59
C ARG A 70 1.32 -22.08 -3.28
N LEU A 71 0.79 -20.88 -2.99
CA LEU A 71 1.30 -19.63 -3.55
C LEU A 71 2.66 -19.30 -2.96
N ARG A 72 2.80 -19.39 -1.63
CA ARG A 72 4.06 -19.13 -0.94
C ARG A 72 5.18 -20.08 -1.37
N GLU A 73 4.87 -21.37 -1.48
CA GLU A 73 5.83 -22.38 -1.96
C GLU A 73 6.27 -22.10 -3.40
N ALA A 74 5.34 -21.71 -4.29
CA ALA A 74 5.67 -21.38 -5.67
C ALA A 74 6.58 -20.13 -5.77
N ILE A 75 6.27 -19.06 -5.02
CA ILE A 75 7.12 -17.85 -4.97
C ILE A 75 8.50 -18.19 -4.39
N ALA A 76 8.54 -18.96 -3.30
CA ALA A 76 9.78 -19.42 -2.67
C ALA A 76 10.68 -20.18 -3.66
N ALA A 77 10.12 -21.12 -4.43
CA ALA A 77 10.87 -21.89 -5.41
C ALA A 77 11.42 -21.04 -6.56
N VAL A 78 10.65 -20.05 -7.05
CA VAL A 78 11.10 -19.15 -8.13
C VAL A 78 12.27 -18.26 -7.69
N HIS A 79 12.25 -17.79 -6.45
CA HIS A 79 13.23 -16.82 -5.94
C HIS A 79 14.32 -17.43 -5.04
N GLY A 80 14.27 -18.74 -4.75
CA GLY A 80 15.19 -19.39 -3.83
C GLY A 80 15.04 -18.93 -2.37
N LEU A 81 13.82 -18.65 -1.92
CA LEU A 81 13.52 -18.11 -0.59
C LEU A 81 12.96 -19.17 0.37
N ASN A 82 13.03 -18.92 1.67
CA ASN A 82 12.33 -19.73 2.67
C ASN A 82 10.82 -19.39 2.65
N PRO A 83 9.91 -20.34 2.38
CA PRO A 83 8.47 -20.08 2.36
C PRO A 83 7.90 -19.60 3.70
N ALA A 84 8.56 -19.91 4.82
CA ALA A 84 8.16 -19.40 6.14
C ALA A 84 8.34 -17.88 6.28
N ASN A 85 9.15 -17.25 5.43
CA ASN A 85 9.37 -15.80 5.40
C ASN A 85 8.41 -15.06 4.45
N ILE A 86 7.46 -15.77 3.82
CA ILE A 86 6.52 -15.19 2.86
C ILE A 86 5.13 -15.12 3.49
N MET A 87 4.48 -13.97 3.36
CA MET A 87 3.09 -13.77 3.74
C MET A 87 2.32 -13.24 2.53
N ALA A 88 1.11 -13.77 2.32
CA ALA A 88 0.23 -13.34 1.25
C ALA A 88 -0.83 -12.38 1.80
N PHE A 89 -1.11 -11.33 1.04
CA PHE A 89 -2.08 -10.28 1.35
C PHE A 89 -2.92 -9.99 0.11
N ASN A 90 -4.08 -9.37 0.29
CA ASN A 90 -4.92 -8.85 -0.77
C ASN A 90 -4.36 -7.53 -1.32
N GLY A 91 -3.18 -7.63 -1.95
CA GLY A 91 -2.39 -6.49 -2.40
C GLY A 91 -1.45 -5.92 -1.33
N SER A 92 -0.43 -5.19 -1.76
CA SER A 92 0.56 -4.58 -0.86
C SER A 92 -0.02 -3.52 0.06
N ASP A 93 -1.09 -2.85 -0.35
CA ASP A 93 -1.81 -1.85 0.47
C ASP A 93 -2.33 -2.45 1.78
N GLU A 94 -2.85 -3.68 1.75
CA GLU A 94 -3.27 -4.39 2.96
C GLU A 94 -2.07 -4.68 3.87
N ALA A 95 -0.95 -5.12 3.30
CA ALA A 95 0.28 -5.39 4.05
C ALA A 95 0.79 -4.12 4.74
N ILE A 96 0.87 -2.99 4.01
CA ILE A 96 1.29 -1.69 4.54
C ILE A 96 0.36 -1.25 5.68
N ALA A 97 -0.96 -1.36 5.48
CA ALA A 97 -1.95 -1.01 6.50
C ALA A 97 -1.83 -1.89 7.75
N LEU A 98 -1.59 -3.19 7.59
CA LEU A 98 -1.45 -4.12 8.70
C LEU A 98 -0.16 -3.84 9.48
N ILE A 99 0.96 -3.59 8.80
CA ILE A 99 2.23 -3.25 9.43
C ILE A 99 2.09 -1.96 10.24
N ALA A 100 1.47 -0.91 9.66
CA ALA A 100 1.19 0.33 10.38
C ALA A 100 0.35 0.08 11.64
N ARG A 101 -0.73 -0.71 11.54
CA ARG A 101 -1.58 -1.07 12.70
C ARG A 101 -0.88 -1.90 13.76
N THR A 102 0.17 -2.63 13.39
CA THR A 102 0.89 -3.54 14.29
C THR A 102 1.94 -2.79 15.12
N TYR A 103 2.61 -1.80 14.53
CA TYR A 103 3.81 -1.21 15.12
C TYR A 103 3.71 0.29 15.44
N VAL A 104 2.65 0.96 15.00
CA VAL A 104 2.55 2.42 15.05
C VAL A 104 1.24 2.83 15.72
N GLY A 105 1.29 3.79 16.64
CA GLY A 105 0.13 4.30 17.35
C GLY A 105 0.20 5.79 17.70
N GLU A 106 -0.71 6.22 18.57
CA GLU A 106 -0.76 7.60 19.05
C GLU A 106 0.56 8.01 19.72
N GLY A 107 1.08 9.18 19.33
CA GLY A 107 2.37 9.67 19.81
C GLY A 107 3.58 9.11 19.06
N ASP A 108 3.43 8.12 18.18
CA ASP A 108 4.50 7.65 17.30
C ASP A 108 4.59 8.47 16.00
N GLU A 109 5.71 8.29 15.29
CA GLU A 109 6.00 8.91 14.00
C GLU A 109 6.21 7.85 12.91
N GLY A 110 5.66 8.11 11.72
CA GLY A 110 5.93 7.35 10.50
C GLY A 110 6.55 8.24 9.43
N ILE A 111 7.72 7.85 8.91
CA ILE A 111 8.47 8.65 7.94
C ILE A 111 8.15 8.17 6.51
N TYR A 112 8.04 9.10 5.57
CA TYR A 112 7.97 8.84 4.13
C TYR A 112 8.58 10.01 3.34
N CYS A 113 8.91 9.82 2.06
CA CYS A 113 9.50 10.86 1.22
C CYS A 113 8.48 11.93 0.75
N GLU A 114 8.97 13.12 0.39
CA GLU A 114 8.17 14.27 -0.07
C GLU A 114 7.16 13.92 -1.17
N HIS A 115 7.60 13.17 -2.19
CA HIS A 115 6.75 12.60 -3.22
C HIS A 115 6.59 11.09 -3.04
N GLY A 116 6.36 10.65 -1.79
CA GLY A 116 6.07 9.25 -1.49
C GLY A 116 4.67 8.84 -1.91
N PHE A 117 4.44 7.52 -1.91
CA PHE A 117 3.14 6.97 -2.26
C PHE A 117 2.04 7.50 -1.33
N LEU A 118 0.97 8.03 -1.92
CA LEU A 118 -0.09 8.77 -1.22
C LEU A 118 -0.79 7.99 -0.11
N ALA A 119 -0.69 6.65 -0.12
CA ALA A 119 -1.29 5.80 0.90
C ALA A 119 -0.52 5.84 2.23
N TYR A 120 0.78 6.13 2.24
CA TYR A 120 1.58 6.16 3.48
C TYR A 120 1.02 7.12 4.55
N PRO A 121 0.80 8.42 4.25
CA PRO A 121 0.25 9.33 5.24
C PRO A 121 -1.20 8.98 5.65
N ILE A 122 -1.96 8.29 4.80
CA ILE A 122 -3.30 7.78 5.14
C ILE A 122 -3.18 6.71 6.22
N TYR A 123 -2.30 5.72 6.04
CA TYR A 123 -2.15 4.63 7.01
C TYR A 123 -1.54 5.07 8.33
N ILE A 124 -0.62 6.05 8.31
CA ILE A 124 -0.05 6.65 9.52
C ILE A 124 -1.14 7.37 10.33
N ARG A 125 -1.95 8.22 9.67
CA ARG A 125 -3.04 8.93 10.35
C ARG A 125 -4.15 7.98 10.82
N ALA A 126 -4.43 6.92 10.09
CA ALA A 126 -5.47 5.94 10.45
C ALA A 126 -5.18 5.24 11.79
N VAL A 127 -3.92 5.16 12.19
CA VAL A 127 -3.51 4.60 13.48
C VAL A 127 -3.31 5.65 14.58
N GLY A 128 -3.50 6.94 14.27
CA GLY A 128 -3.35 8.06 15.21
C GLY A 128 -1.93 8.63 15.31
N ALA A 129 -1.03 8.22 14.42
CA ALA A 129 0.37 8.64 14.43
C ALA A 129 0.63 9.88 13.58
N THR A 130 1.82 10.46 13.76
CA THR A 130 2.24 11.66 13.03
C THR A 130 3.02 11.29 11.77
N PRO A 131 2.54 11.68 10.58
CA PRO A 131 3.32 11.55 9.35
C PRO A 131 4.47 12.57 9.33
N VAL A 132 5.70 12.09 9.13
CA VAL A 132 6.92 12.89 9.01
C VAL A 132 7.44 12.80 7.58
N ILE A 133 7.69 13.95 6.95
CA ILE A 133 8.13 14.03 5.57
C ILE A 133 9.65 14.18 5.53
N ALA A 134 10.34 13.22 4.91
CA ALA A 134 11.74 13.33 4.55
C ALA A 134 11.86 14.02 3.19
N ARG A 135 12.71 15.05 3.09
CA ARG A 135 12.96 15.76 1.84
C ARG A 135 13.66 14.85 0.84
N GLU A 136 13.28 15.00 -0.42
CA GLU A 136 13.95 14.35 -1.54
C GLU A 136 15.07 15.23 -2.10
N LYS A 137 15.94 14.63 -2.90
CA LYS A 137 16.93 15.34 -3.72
C LYS A 137 16.76 14.91 -5.16
N ASP A 138 16.48 15.88 -6.04
CA ASP A 138 16.25 15.63 -7.47
C ASP A 138 15.17 14.54 -7.72
N GLU A 139 14.07 14.61 -6.96
CA GLU A 139 12.94 13.65 -7.01
C GLU A 139 13.33 12.21 -6.63
N ARG A 140 14.47 12.04 -5.94
CA ARG A 140 14.96 10.77 -5.39
C ARG A 140 14.92 10.79 -3.88
N ALA A 141 14.67 9.62 -3.30
CA ALA A 141 14.81 9.42 -1.87
C ALA A 141 16.26 9.76 -1.43
N ASP A 142 16.38 10.63 -0.44
CA ASP A 142 17.65 10.99 0.18
C ASP A 142 17.79 10.23 1.50
N VAL A 143 18.72 9.27 1.56
CA VAL A 143 18.94 8.41 2.74
C VAL A 143 19.34 9.25 3.95
N ASP A 144 20.19 10.26 3.76
CA ASP A 144 20.67 11.09 4.86
C ASP A 144 19.53 11.94 5.41
N ALA A 145 18.64 12.45 4.55
CA ALA A 145 17.45 13.17 4.96
C ALA A 145 16.44 12.28 5.72
N ILE A 146 16.27 11.03 5.29
CA ILE A 146 15.43 10.05 6.00
C ILE A 146 16.00 9.77 7.39
N LEU A 147 17.31 9.49 7.48
CA LEU A 147 17.98 9.19 8.74
C LEU A 147 17.95 10.40 9.69
N ALA A 148 18.11 11.62 9.18
CA ALA A 148 18.03 12.85 9.97
C ALA A 148 16.62 13.13 10.51
N ALA A 149 15.58 12.56 9.92
CA ALA A 149 14.20 12.69 10.39
C ALA A 149 13.83 11.66 11.48
N VAL A 150 14.69 10.68 11.76
CA VAL A 150 14.44 9.66 12.78
C VAL A 150 14.54 10.26 14.19
N THR A 151 13.54 9.97 15.02
CA THR A 151 13.49 10.33 16.43
C THR A 151 13.16 9.11 17.30
N ASP A 152 13.20 9.27 18.62
CA ASP A 152 12.77 8.22 19.56
C ASP A 152 11.28 7.81 19.40
N ARG A 153 10.48 8.64 18.71
CA ARG A 153 9.07 8.35 18.38
C ARG A 153 8.91 7.64 17.05
N THR A 154 9.95 7.55 16.21
CA THR A 154 9.86 6.87 14.93
C THR A 154 9.66 5.37 15.14
N ARG A 155 8.63 4.81 14.48
CA ARG A 155 8.34 3.36 14.48
C ARG A 155 8.39 2.73 13.11
N ILE A 156 8.25 3.54 12.06
CA ILE A 156 8.26 3.04 10.69
C ILE A 156 8.84 4.07 9.72
N VAL A 157 9.53 3.57 8.70
CA VAL A 157 9.93 4.32 7.51
C VAL A 157 9.35 3.61 6.30
N PHE A 158 8.54 4.31 5.50
CA PHE A 158 8.05 3.82 4.22
C PHE A 158 8.94 4.36 3.09
N LEU A 159 9.57 3.44 2.36
CA LEU A 159 10.42 3.75 1.23
C LEU A 159 10.01 2.90 0.02
N ALA A 160 9.55 3.56 -1.04
CA ALA A 160 9.31 2.92 -2.34
C ALA A 160 10.58 3.00 -3.19
N ASN A 161 11.02 1.86 -3.73
CA ASN A 161 12.14 1.79 -4.66
C ASN A 161 11.85 0.74 -5.74
N PRO A 162 11.50 1.11 -6.99
CA PRO A 162 11.42 2.48 -7.50
C PRO A 162 10.31 3.31 -6.84
N ASN A 163 10.48 4.64 -6.81
CA ASN A 163 9.53 5.54 -6.18
C ASN A 163 8.25 5.71 -7.00
N ASN A 164 7.11 5.88 -6.32
CA ASN A 164 5.84 6.30 -6.90
C ASN A 164 5.43 7.63 -6.25
N PRO A 165 5.38 8.75 -7.00
CA PRO A 165 5.17 8.80 -8.46
C PRO A 165 6.40 9.13 -9.30
N THR A 166 7.55 9.44 -8.70
CA THR A 166 8.69 10.01 -9.45
C THR A 166 9.41 9.00 -10.35
N GLY A 167 9.23 7.69 -10.13
CA GLY A 167 9.82 6.63 -10.93
C GLY A 167 11.34 6.49 -10.76
N THR A 168 11.93 7.24 -9.84
CA THR A 168 13.37 7.20 -9.56
C THR A 168 13.73 6.03 -8.65
N TYR A 169 15.03 5.71 -8.60
CA TYR A 169 15.58 4.67 -7.74
C TYR A 169 16.55 5.27 -6.73
N LEU A 170 16.69 4.59 -5.60
CA LEU A 170 17.78 4.78 -4.63
C LEU A 170 19.12 4.34 -5.24
#